data_AF-A0A7J8VZ71-F1
#
_entry.id   AF-A0A7J8VZ71-F1
#
_cell.length_a   1.000
_cell.length_b   1.000
_cell.length_c   1.000
_cell.angle_alpha   90.00
_cell.angle_beta   90.00
_cell.angle_gamma   90.00
#
_symmetry.space_group_name_H-M   'P 1'
#
loop_
_entity.id
_entity.type
_entity.pdbx_description
1 polymer ?
#
loop_
_entity_poly.entity_id
_entity_poly.type
_entity_poly.pdbx_seq_one_letter_code
_entity_poly.pdbx_strand_id
1 'polypeptide(L)'
;MKLAQFLGRLFFDAEETCLVVDGILILCSFENLRNLEVTKTGKLASGVQYKAFFRRGKVGDAKNHLTPSMIETLDKVTEEKLEGYGLKF
;
A
#
# COMPACT_ATOMS: atom_id res chain seq x y z
N MET A 1 6.28 -9.83 -9.91
CA MET A 1 6.05 -10.45 -11.24
C MET A 1 4.59 -10.53 -11.67
N LYS A 2 3.63 -10.95 -10.82
CA LYS A 2 2.21 -11.07 -11.22
C LYS A 2 1.64 -9.83 -11.91
N LEU A 3 1.88 -8.64 -11.36
CA LEU A 3 1.41 -7.38 -11.96
C LEU A 3 2.05 -7.09 -13.32
N ALA A 4 3.36 -7.30 -13.47
CA ALA A 4 4.04 -7.10 -14.74
C ALA A 4 3.54 -8.08 -15.82
N GLN A 5 3.37 -9.35 -15.45
CA GLN A 5 2.79 -10.37 -16.34
C GLN A 5 1.37 -9.99 -16.78
N PHE A 6 0.53 -9.52 -15.85
CA PHE A 6 -0.81 -9.03 -16.15
C PHE A 6 -0.79 -7.86 -17.14
N LEU A 7 0.21 -6.98 -17.05
CA LEU A 7 0.43 -5.86 -17.97
C LEU A 7 1.11 -6.27 -19.29
N GLY A 8 1.34 -7.57 -19.53
CA GLY A 8 2.06 -8.06 -20.71
C GLY A 8 3.52 -7.62 -20.76
N ARG A 9 4.12 -7.28 -19.61
CA ARG A 9 5.54 -6.96 -19.46
C ARG A 9 6.26 -8.21 -18.98
N LEU A 10 6.92 -8.89 -19.91
CA LEU A 10 7.81 -10.00 -19.61
C LEU A 10 9.21 -9.46 -19.36
N PHE A 11 9.84 -9.96 -18.30
CA PHE A 11 11.26 -9.76 -18.09
C PHE A 11 11.98 -10.97 -18.69
N PHE A 12 13.04 -10.72 -19.45
CA PHE A 12 13.59 -11.71 -20.39
C PHE A 12 14.71 -12.58 -19.79
N ASP A 13 15.43 -12.07 -18.79
CA ASP A 13 16.52 -12.79 -18.10
C ASP A 13 16.27 -12.80 -16.60
N ALA A 14 16.46 -13.95 -15.93
CA ALA A 14 16.18 -14.14 -14.51
C ALA A 14 17.03 -13.22 -13.60
N GLU A 15 18.32 -13.01 -13.91
CA GLU A 15 19.19 -12.14 -13.11
C GLU A 15 18.84 -10.67 -13.31
N GLU A 16 18.61 -10.24 -14.55
CA GLU A 16 18.15 -8.89 -14.89
C GLU A 16 16.76 -8.61 -14.30
N THR A 17 15.88 -9.61 -14.31
CA THR A 17 14.55 -9.53 -13.69
C THR A 17 14.66 -9.27 -12.20
N CYS A 18 15.51 -9.98 -11.48
CA CYS A 18 15.70 -9.79 -10.04
C CYS A 18 16.18 -8.36 -9.73
N LEU A 19 17.21 -7.88 -10.43
CA LEU A 19 17.74 -6.54 -10.23
C LEU A 19 16.71 -5.44 -10.55
N VAL A 20 15.95 -5.58 -11.64
CA VAL A 20 14.93 -4.60 -12.01
C VAL A 20 13.76 -4.63 -11.04
N VAL A 21 13.32 -5.82 -10.60
CA VAL A 21 12.24 -5.96 -9.60
C VAL A 21 12.65 -5.36 -8.27
N ASP A 22 13.87 -5.63 -7.79
CA ASP A 22 14.39 -5.05 -6.56
C ASP A 22 14.48 -3.52 -6.65
N GLY A 23 14.94 -3.02 -7.80
CA GLY A 23 14.94 -1.58 -8.08
C GLY A 23 13.54 -0.96 -7.99
N ILE A 24 12.52 -1.62 -8.57
CA ILE A 24 11.12 -1.18 -8.47
C ILE A 24 10.62 -1.24 -7.03
N LEU A 25 10.91 -2.32 -6.30
CA LEU A 25 10.50 -2.47 -4.90
C LEU A 25 11.09 -1.38 -4.02
N ILE A 26 12.38 -1.06 -4.20
CA ILE A 26 13.05 0.03 -3.47
C ILE A 26 12.43 1.38 -3.86
N LEU A 27 12.31 1.66 -5.17
CA LEU A 27 11.77 2.92 -5.68
C LEU A 27 10.35 3.18 -5.18
N CYS A 28 9.50 2.15 -5.20
CA CYS A 28 8.10 2.23 -4.78
C CYS A 28 7.87 1.92 -3.30
N SER A 29 8.93 1.65 -2.52
CA SER A 29 8.78 1.36 -1.09
C SER A 29 8.19 2.56 -0.34
N PHE A 30 7.42 2.27 0.70
CA PHE A 30 6.84 3.31 1.56
C PHE A 30 7.93 4.23 2.13
N GLU A 31 9.04 3.65 2.60
CA GLU A 31 10.15 4.42 3.17
C GLU A 31 10.84 5.31 2.14
N ASN A 32 11.06 4.85 0.90
CA ASN A 32 11.61 5.70 -0.15
C ASN A 32 10.65 6.86 -0.48
N LEU A 33 9.41 6.54 -0.83
CA LEU A 33 8.43 7.53 -1.29
C LEU A 33 8.10 8.59 -0.22
N ARG A 34 8.01 8.17 1.05
CA ARG A 34 7.80 9.08 2.19
C ARG A 34 8.96 10.05 2.39
N ASN A 35 10.18 9.64 2.04
CA ASN A 35 11.40 10.39 2.32
C ASN A 35 11.89 11.27 1.17
N LEU A 36 11.26 11.21 -0.01
CA LEU A 36 11.55 12.12 -1.13
C LEU A 36 11.28 13.59 -0.73
N GLU A 37 12.12 14.51 -1.22
CA GLU A 37 12.01 15.94 -0.94
C GLU A 37 10.65 16.50 -1.35
N VAL A 38 10.15 16.09 -2.52
CA VAL A 38 8.83 16.49 -3.02
C VAL A 38 7.74 16.07 -2.04
N THR A 39 7.81 14.88 -1.44
CA THR A 39 6.82 14.40 -0.47
C THR A 39 6.86 15.20 0.82
N LYS A 40 8.05 15.57 1.30
CA LYS A 40 8.24 16.29 2.56
C LYS A 40 7.81 17.76 2.49
N THR A 41 8.05 18.41 1.35
CA THR A 41 7.92 19.86 1.20
C THR A 41 6.79 20.29 0.26
N GLY A 42 6.39 19.41 -0.66
CA GLY A 42 5.38 19.68 -1.67
C GLY A 42 3.96 19.69 -1.12
N LYS A 43 3.06 20.27 -1.92
CA LYS A 43 1.63 20.34 -1.63
C LYS A 43 0.82 20.36 -2.94
N LEU A 44 -0.40 19.86 -2.86
CA LEU A 44 -1.38 19.97 -3.94
C LEU A 44 -1.77 21.44 -4.16
N ALA A 45 -2.37 21.73 -5.31
CA ALA A 45 -2.99 23.03 -5.58
C ALA A 45 -4.05 23.41 -4.52
N SER A 46 -4.72 22.41 -3.93
CA SER A 46 -5.65 22.58 -2.81
C SER A 46 -4.98 22.96 -1.47
N GLY A 47 -3.64 22.97 -1.41
CA GLY A 47 -2.87 23.27 -0.20
C GLY A 47 -2.52 22.07 0.68
N VAL A 48 -3.07 20.88 0.39
CA VAL A 48 -2.76 19.65 1.13
C VAL A 48 -1.31 19.25 0.91
N GLN A 49 -0.53 19.17 1.99
CA GLN A 49 0.87 18.76 1.95
C GLN A 49 1.00 17.29 1.56
N TYR A 50 1.95 16.95 0.69
CA TYR A 50 2.12 15.57 0.21
C TYR A 50 2.44 14.59 1.33
N LYS A 51 3.13 15.03 2.40
CA LYS A 51 3.39 14.22 3.60
C LYS A 51 2.12 13.65 4.25
N ALA A 52 0.95 14.28 4.06
CA ALA A 52 -0.31 13.79 4.59
C ALA A 52 -0.71 12.42 4.01
N PHE A 53 -0.29 12.11 2.77
CA PHE A 53 -0.55 10.82 2.13
C PHE A 53 0.36 9.69 2.67
N PHE A 54 1.46 10.00 3.36
CA PHE A 54 2.46 9.04 3.83
C PHE A 54 2.56 9.00 5.37
N ARG A 55 1.46 8.58 6.02
CA ARG A 55 1.32 8.62 7.49
C ARG A 55 2.19 7.60 8.25
N ARG A 56 1.77 6.33 8.29
CA ARG A 56 2.48 5.24 8.98
C ARG A 56 2.82 4.06 8.08
N GLY A 57 1.96 3.72 7.11
CA GLY A 57 2.20 2.60 6.19
C GLY A 57 2.26 1.23 6.87
N LYS A 58 1.59 1.05 8.01
CA LYS A 58 1.66 -0.19 8.82
C LYS A 58 0.30 -0.87 8.94
N VAL A 59 0.31 -2.18 8.82
CA VAL A 59 -0.82 -3.06 9.13
C VAL A 59 -1.10 -3.04 10.64
N GLY A 60 -2.38 -3.08 11.02
CA GLY A 60 -2.82 -3.17 12.41
C GLY A 60 -2.90 -1.83 13.17
N ASP A 61 -2.58 -0.71 12.53
CA ASP A 61 -2.60 0.61 13.17
C ASP A 61 -4.02 1.06 13.61
N ALA A 62 -5.07 0.41 13.11
CA ALA A 62 -6.45 0.57 13.56
C ALA A 62 -6.59 0.40 15.09
N LYS A 63 -5.79 -0.48 15.71
CA LYS A 63 -5.79 -0.73 17.15
C LYS A 63 -5.39 0.48 18.00
N ASN A 64 -4.73 1.48 17.39
CA ASN A 64 -4.37 2.73 18.06
C ASN A 64 -5.51 3.77 18.04
N HIS A 65 -6.59 3.50 17.31
CA HIS A 65 -7.67 4.46 17.06
C HIS A 65 -9.07 3.92 17.38
N LEU A 66 -9.24 2.59 17.36
CA LEU A 66 -10.52 1.93 17.57
C LEU A 66 -10.50 1.09 18.84
N THR A 67 -11.63 1.05 19.54
CA THR A 67 -11.81 0.12 20.66
C THR A 67 -12.00 -1.30 20.16
N PRO A 68 -11.75 -2.34 20.99
CA PRO A 68 -11.99 -3.73 20.60
C PRO A 68 -13.41 -3.99 20.07
N SER A 69 -14.43 -3.40 20.69
CA SER A 69 -15.83 -3.55 20.27
C SER A 69 -16.12 -2.91 18.90
N MET A 70 -15.47 -1.77 18.59
CA MET A 70 -15.58 -1.17 17.25
C MET A 70 -14.94 -2.04 16.18
N ILE A 71 -13.79 -2.64 16.48
CA ILE A 71 -13.10 -3.57 15.57
C ILE A 71 -13.98 -4.80 15.32
N GLU A 72 -14.49 -5.42 16.39
CA GLU A 72 -15.38 -6.59 16.28
C GLU A 72 -16.64 -6.28 15.45
N THR A 73 -17.23 -5.09 15.64
CA THR A 73 -18.38 -4.65 14.84
C THR A 73 -18.02 -4.54 13.36
N LEU A 74 -16.86 -3.97 13.03
CA LEU A 74 -16.39 -3.84 11.65
C LEU A 74 -16.04 -5.19 11.02
N ASP A 75 -15.43 -6.09 11.78
CA ASP A 75 -15.09 -7.45 11.34
C ASP A 75 -16.37 -8.22 10.98
N LYS A 76 -17.39 -8.16 11.85
CA LYS A 76 -18.69 -8.78 11.59
C LYS A 76 -19.38 -8.21 10.35
N VAL A 77 -19.41 -6.88 10.19
CA VAL A 77 -19.99 -6.25 8.99
C VAL A 77 -19.21 -6.66 7.74
N THR A 78 -17.89 -6.77 7.83
CA THR A 78 -17.05 -7.18 6.70
C THR A 78 -17.33 -8.61 6.29
N GLU A 79 -17.42 -9.53 7.25
CA GLU A 79 -17.76 -10.93 7.00
C GLU A 79 -19.16 -11.05 6.36
N GLU A 80 -20.19 -10.46 6.99
CA GLU A 80 -21.57 -10.51 6.49
C GLU A 80 -21.72 -9.95 5.06
N LYS A 81 -20.94 -8.92 4.71
CA LYS A 81 -21.02 -8.30 3.37
C LYS A 81 -20.16 -9.01 2.33
N LEU A 82 -19.11 -9.73 2.73
CA LEU A 82 -18.11 -10.27 1.80
C LEU A 82 -18.09 -11.81 1.69
N GLU A 83 -18.80 -12.52 2.57
CA GLU A 83 -18.84 -14.00 2.63
C GLU A 83 -19.11 -14.66 1.26
N GLY A 84 -20.05 -14.11 0.48
CA GLY A 84 -20.43 -14.65 -0.83
C GLY A 84 -19.45 -14.37 -1.99
N TYR A 85 -18.42 -13.54 -1.78
CA TYR A 85 -17.50 -13.11 -2.85
C TYR A 85 -16.15 -13.83 -2.82
N GLY A 86 -15.96 -14.78 -1.90
CA GLY A 86 -14.70 -15.52 -1.75
C GLY A 86 -13.55 -14.66 -1.23
N LEU A 87 -13.85 -13.50 -0.64
CA LEU A 87 -12.85 -12.60 -0.07
C LEU A 87 -12.60 -12.94 1.41
N LYS A 88 -11.33 -12.90 1.83
CA LYS A 88 -10.87 -13.07 3.22
C LYS A 88 -9.77 -12.05 3.51
N PHE A 89 -9.75 -11.52 4.73
CA PHE A 89 -8.83 -10.45 5.15
C PHE A 89 -8.19 -10.78 6.49
#